data_AF-A0A7S2HW04-F1
#
_entry.id   AF-A0A7S2HW04-F1
#
_cell.length_a   1.000
_cell.length_b   1.000
_cell.length_c   1.000
_cell.angle_alpha   90.00
_cell.angle_beta   90.00
_cell.angle_gamma   90.00
#
_symmetry.space_group_name_H-M   'P 1'
#
loop_
_entity.id
_entity.type
_entity.pdbx_description
1 polymer ?
#
loop_
_entity_poly.entity_id
_entity_poly.type
_entity_poly.pdbx_seq_one_letter_code
_entity_poly.pdbx_strand_id
1 'polypeptide(L)'
;ALVLGQAGMFREDVQEIVYAATVRQSNYILVLTLVLGMTGGCYTFATVPDETQEFVQTAYTLCIGSSIVYLLIGVLCAMSSNHLAQRCQRDMLVHLVRLPIE
;
A
#
# COMPACT_ATOMS: atom_id res chain seq x y z
N ALA A 1 36.64 -17.55 -1.29
CA ALA A 1 35.52 -18.32 -1.86
C ALA A 1 34.28 -18.35 -0.94
N LEU A 2 34.39 -18.83 0.30
CA LEU A 2 33.22 -19.03 1.18
C LEU A 2 32.48 -17.73 1.58
N VAL A 3 33.21 -16.63 1.79
CA VAL A 3 32.65 -15.30 2.11
C VAL A 3 31.92 -14.66 0.92
N LEU A 4 32.41 -14.89 -0.31
CA LEU A 4 31.73 -14.45 -1.54
C LEU A 4 30.43 -15.21 -1.77
N GLY A 5 30.42 -16.52 -1.49
CA GLY A 5 29.20 -17.34 -1.53
C GLY A 5 28.16 -16.90 -0.50
N GLN A 6 28.57 -16.61 0.73
CA GLN A 6 27.67 -16.07 1.76
C GLN A 6 27.13 -14.67 1.41
N ALA A 7 27.96 -13.79 0.84
CA ALA A 7 27.52 -12.48 0.38
C ALA A 7 26.50 -12.58 -0.78
N GLY A 8 26.66 -13.56 -1.67
CA GLY A 8 25.71 -13.89 -2.72
C GLY A 8 24.36 -14.36 -2.15
N MET A 9 24.37 -15.35 -1.24
CA MET A 9 23.15 -15.85 -0.59
C MET A 9 22.41 -14.75 0.18
N PHE A 10 23.14 -13.92 0.95
CA PHE A 10 22.55 -12.81 1.68
C PHE A 10 21.89 -11.77 0.75
N ARG A 11 22.47 -11.53 -0.43
CA ARG A 11 21.88 -10.65 -1.44
C ARG A 11 20.54 -11.19 -1.94
N GLU A 12 20.48 -12.49 -2.20
CA GLU A 12 19.28 -13.18 -2.69
C GLU A 12 18.17 -13.15 -1.63
N ASP A 13 18.50 -13.44 -0.36
CA ASP A 13 17.57 -13.34 0.77
C ASP A 13 16.97 -11.93 0.91
N VAL A 14 17.81 -10.88 0.84
CA VAL A 14 17.33 -9.49 0.93
C VAL A 14 16.40 -9.15 -0.24
N GLN A 15 16.69 -9.64 -1.44
CA GLN A 15 15.83 -9.44 -2.59
C GLN A 15 14.48 -10.16 -2.44
N GLU A 16 14.50 -11.40 -1.97
CA GLU A 16 13.29 -12.21 -1.78
C GLU A 16 12.38 -11.61 -0.70
N ILE A 17 12.94 -11.20 0.44
CA ILE A 17 12.18 -10.58 1.54
C ILE A 17 11.52 -9.28 1.07
N VAL A 18 12.25 -8.41 0.38
CA VAL A 18 11.66 -7.15 -0.14
C VAL A 18 10.62 -7.43 -1.21
N TYR A 19 10.86 -8.41 -2.09
CA TYR A 19 9.90 -8.81 -3.10
C TYR A 19 8.60 -9.32 -2.48
N ALA A 20 8.69 -10.23 -1.50
CA ALA A 20 7.54 -10.75 -0.78
C ALA A 20 6.74 -9.64 -0.06
N ALA A 21 7.44 -8.68 0.56
CA ALA A 21 6.81 -7.51 1.18
C ALA A 21 6.09 -6.62 0.15
N THR A 22 6.72 -6.39 -1.01
CA THR A 22 6.17 -5.57 -2.11
C THR A 22 4.92 -6.21 -2.72
N VAL A 23 4.93 -7.53 -2.92
CA VAL A 23 3.77 -8.29 -3.41
C VAL A 23 2.61 -8.20 -2.42
N ARG A 24 2.89 -8.36 -1.12
CA ARG A 24 1.85 -8.25 -0.09
C ARG A 24 1.26 -6.83 -0.03
N GLN A 25 2.08 -5.79 -0.15
CA GLN A 25 1.59 -4.41 -0.20
C GLN A 25 0.78 -4.10 -1.45
N SER A 26 1.18 -4.65 -2.60
CA SER A 26 0.40 -4.53 -3.85
C SER A 26 -0.99 -5.14 -3.71
N ASN A 27 -1.11 -6.29 -3.03
CA ASN A 27 -2.41 -6.90 -2.74
C ASN A 27 -3.27 -6.02 -1.82
N TYR A 28 -2.68 -5.37 -0.81
CA TYR A 28 -3.42 -4.43 0.04
C TYR A 28 -3.92 -3.20 -0.73
N ILE A 29 -3.11 -2.67 -1.66
CA ILE A 29 -3.54 -1.57 -2.54
C ILE A 29 -4.77 -2.00 -3.36
N LEU A 30 -4.75 -3.19 -3.95
CA LEU A 30 -5.86 -3.71 -4.74
C LEU A 30 -7.14 -3.83 -3.91
N VAL A 31 -7.05 -4.40 -2.70
CA VAL A 31 -8.21 -4.49 -1.79
C VAL A 31 -8.73 -3.11 -1.41
N LEU A 32 -7.84 -2.17 -1.08
CA LEU A 32 -8.22 -0.80 -0.72
C LEU A 32 -8.91 -0.07 -1.89
N THR A 33 -8.42 -0.21 -3.11
CA THR A 33 -9.06 0.42 -4.29
C THR A 33 -10.41 -0.21 -4.61
N LEU A 34 -10.57 -1.51 -4.38
CA LEU A 34 -11.83 -2.22 -4.59
C LEU A 34 -12.89 -1.79 -3.56
N VAL A 35 -12.50 -1.70 -2.29
CA VAL A 35 -13.37 -1.17 -1.22
C VAL A 35 -13.70 0.31 -1.48
N LEU A 36 -12.73 1.12 -1.92
CA LEU A 36 -12.96 2.51 -2.31
C LEU A 36 -14.00 2.62 -3.44
N GLY A 37 -13.94 1.75 -4.44
CA GLY A 37 -14.92 1.68 -5.52
C GLY A 37 -16.32 1.31 -5.01
N MET A 38 -16.43 0.37 -4.07
CA MET A 38 -17.70 0.02 -3.43
C MET A 38 -18.27 1.19 -2.62
N THR A 39 -17.45 1.85 -1.80
CA THR A 39 -17.87 3.04 -1.03
C THR A 39 -18.28 4.19 -1.95
N GLY A 40 -17.58 4.39 -3.07
CA GLY A 40 -17.97 5.35 -4.10
C GLY A 40 -19.31 5.00 -4.75
N GLY A 41 -19.56 3.73 -5.03
CA GLY A 41 -20.86 3.26 -5.52
C GLY A 41 -22.00 3.52 -4.52
N CYS A 42 -21.76 3.30 -3.22
CA CYS A 42 -22.73 3.65 -2.19
C CYS A 42 -23.03 5.15 -2.17
N TYR A 43 -22.04 6.01 -2.43
CA TYR A 43 -22.26 7.46 -2.51
C TYR A 43 -23.14 7.87 -3.71
N THR A 44 -23.01 7.21 -4.86
CA THR A 44 -23.74 7.60 -6.08
C THR A 44 -25.11 6.94 -6.21
N PHE A 45 -25.29 5.71 -5.69
CA PHE A 45 -26.50 4.91 -5.90
C PHE A 45 -27.42 4.84 -4.67
N ALA A 46 -26.90 5.06 -3.45
CA ALA A 46 -27.75 5.05 -2.27
C ALA A 46 -28.28 6.45 -2.01
N THR A 47 -29.47 6.74 -2.51
CA THR A 47 -30.22 7.94 -2.18
C THR A 47 -30.86 7.78 -0.80
N VAL A 48 -30.52 8.69 0.12
CA VAL A 48 -31.25 8.81 1.38
C VAL A 48 -32.65 9.34 1.06
N PRO A 49 -33.74 8.74 1.58
CA PRO A 49 -35.10 9.22 1.30
C PRO A 49 -35.24 10.71 1.64
N ASP A 50 -35.89 11.49 0.78
CA ASP A 50 -36.02 12.95 0.95
C ASP A 50 -36.80 13.36 2.21
N GLU A 51 -37.55 12.45 2.83
CA GLU A 51 -38.25 12.67 4.11
C GLU A 51 -37.35 12.51 5.36
N THR A 52 -36.05 12.25 5.18
CA THR A 52 -35.14 12.01 6.31
C THR A 52 -34.71 13.33 6.96
N GLN A 53 -34.67 13.38 8.29
CA GLN A 53 -34.21 14.55 9.04
C GLN A 53 -32.81 15.03 8.57
N GLU A 54 -32.63 16.34 8.41
CA GLU A 54 -31.39 16.97 7.91
C GLU A 54 -30.13 16.52 8.67
N PHE A 55 -30.26 16.28 9.98
CA PHE A 55 -29.18 15.78 10.82
C PHE A 55 -28.66 14.39 10.37
N VAL A 56 -29.56 13.51 9.94
CA VAL A 56 -29.21 12.16 9.49
C VAL A 56 -28.55 12.21 8.11
N GLN A 57 -29.02 13.08 7.22
CA GLN A 57 -28.41 13.28 5.90
C GLN A 57 -26.99 13.86 6.01
N THR A 58 -26.79 14.85 6.88
CA THR A 58 -25.45 15.42 7.14
C THR A 58 -24.52 14.40 7.76
N ALA A 59 -24.97 13.63 8.76
CA ALA A 59 -24.18 12.57 9.38
C ALA A 59 -23.80 11.46 8.37
N TYR A 60 -24.72 11.04 7.52
CA TYR A 60 -24.48 10.05 6.46
C TYR A 60 -23.41 10.52 5.47
N THR A 61 -23.53 11.76 5.00
CA THR A 61 -22.58 12.38 4.06
C THR A 61 -21.19 12.51 4.70
N LEU A 62 -21.12 12.86 5.98
CA LEU A 62 -19.87 12.98 6.74
C LEU A 62 -19.19 11.62 6.94
N CYS A 63 -19.95 10.57 7.27
CA CYS A 63 -19.44 9.21 7.44
C CYS A 63 -18.89 8.63 6.13
N ILE A 64 -19.60 8.83 5.01
CA ILE A 64 -19.11 8.34 3.70
C ILE A 64 -17.90 9.14 3.24
N GLY A 65 -17.97 10.47 3.35
CA GLY A 65 -16.86 11.34 2.98
C GLY A 65 -15.59 11.02 3.76
N SER A 66 -15.69 10.87 5.08
CA SER A 66 -14.55 10.48 5.92
C SER A 66 -14.02 9.08 5.58
N SER A 67 -14.90 8.10 5.32
CA SER A 67 -14.50 6.75 4.91
C SER A 67 -13.68 6.77 3.60
N ILE A 68 -14.11 7.54 2.61
CA ILE A 68 -13.39 7.72 1.34
C ILE A 68 -12.00 8.33 1.59
N VAL A 69 -11.91 9.37 2.41
CA VAL A 69 -10.64 10.03 2.75
C VAL A 69 -9.68 9.06 3.45
N TYR A 70 -10.17 8.28 4.43
CA TYR A 70 -9.34 7.29 5.12
C TYR A 70 -8.85 6.19 4.19
N LEU A 71 -9.69 5.71 3.27
CA LEU A 71 -9.30 4.72 2.27
C LEU A 71 -8.24 5.28 1.30
N LEU A 72 -8.39 6.54 0.86
CA LEU A 72 -7.39 7.22 0.04
C LEU A 72 -6.04 7.37 0.76
N ILE A 73 -6.05 7.78 2.03
CA ILE A 73 -4.84 7.86 2.85
C ILE A 73 -4.19 6.47 2.98
N GLY A 74 -4.98 5.42 3.18
CA GLY A 74 -4.50 4.04 3.22
C GLY A 74 -3.76 3.63 1.94
N VAL A 75 -4.31 3.96 0.78
CA VAL A 75 -3.67 3.69 -0.53
C VAL A 75 -2.36 4.48 -0.68
N LEU A 76 -2.37 5.77 -0.33
CA LEU A 76 -1.18 6.62 -0.42
C LEU A 76 -0.06 6.13 0.51
N CYS A 77 -0.39 5.72 1.74
CA CYS A 77 0.55 5.13 2.68
C CYS A 77 1.11 3.80 2.17
N ALA A 78 0.29 2.95 1.56
CA ALA A 78 0.76 1.69 0.97
C ALA A 78 1.69 1.93 -0.23
N MET A 79 1.38 2.92 -1.09
CA MET A 79 2.26 3.31 -2.20
C MET A 79 3.59 3.90 -1.73
N SER A 80 3.55 4.78 -0.72
CA SER A 80 4.77 5.40 -0.19
C SER A 80 5.66 4.37 0.51
N SER A 81 5.07 3.40 1.22
CA SER A 81 5.80 2.28 1.81
C SER A 81 6.49 1.41 0.76
N ASN A 82 5.81 1.10 -0.35
CA ASN A 82 6.40 0.36 -1.47
C ASN A 82 7.60 1.09 -2.08
N HIS A 83 7.44 2.39 -2.33
CA HIS A 83 8.51 3.21 -2.91
C HIS A 83 9.71 3.33 -1.95
N LEU A 84 9.46 3.43 -0.64
CA LEU A 84 10.51 3.42 0.38
C LEU A 84 11.22 2.06 0.44
N ALA A 85 10.47 0.96 0.38
CA ALA A 85 11.03 -0.40 0.39
C ALA A 85 11.95 -0.64 -0.82
N GLN A 86 11.53 -0.21 -2.02
CA GLN A 86 12.36 -0.28 -3.23
C GLN A 86 13.63 0.57 -3.12
N ARG A 87 13.54 1.78 -2.57
CA ARG A 87 14.72 2.63 -2.32
C ARG A 87 15.67 1.98 -1.32
N CYS A 88 15.13 1.45 -0.21
CA CYS A 88 15.91 0.78 0.82
C CYS A 88 16.63 -0.46 0.24
N GLN A 89 15.94 -1.28 -0.54
CA GLN A 89 16.52 -2.43 -1.23
C GLN A 89 17.67 -2.01 -2.15
N ARG A 90 17.45 -0.98 -2.98
CA ARG A 90 18.50 -0.44 -3.85
C ARG A 90 19.70 0.04 -3.03
N ASP A 91 19.48 0.79 -1.96
CA ASP A 91 20.56 1.32 -1.14
C ASP A 91 21.32 0.21 -0.39
N MET A 92 20.62 -0.82 0.09
CA MET A 92 21.23 -2.03 0.69
C MET A 92 22.11 -2.75 -0.32
N LEU A 93 21.61 -2.99 -1.54
CA LEU A 93 22.34 -3.67 -2.59
C LEU A 93 23.56 -2.86 -3.09
N VAL A 94 23.46 -1.53 -3.13
CA VAL A 94 24.51 -0.65 -3.67
C VAL A 94 25.57 -0.26 -2.63
N HIS A 95 25.21 -0.19 -1.34
CA HIS A 95 26.12 0.32 -0.29
C HIS A 95 26.57 -0.75 0.70
N LEU A 96 25.75 -1.76 1.01
CA LEU A 96 26.07 -2.78 2.01
C LEU A 96 26.58 -4.09 1.40
N VAL A 97 26.13 -4.44 0.19
CA VAL A 97 26.54 -5.66 -0.52
C VAL A 97 27.20 -5.31 -1.86
N ARG A 98 28.19 -4.40 -1.83
CA ARG A 98 29.13 -4.29 -2.97
C ARG A 98 29.97 -5.55 -2.99
N LEU A 99 29.55 -6.54 -3.79
CA LEU A 99 30.44 -7.63 -4.17
C LEU A 99 31.65 -7.03 -4.90
N PRO A 100 32.89 -7.38 -4.54
CA PRO A 100 34.04 -7.05 -5.37
C PRO A 100 33.79 -7.66 -6.75
N ILE A 101 33.95 -6.83 -7.77
CA ILE A 101 33.82 -7.18 -9.17
C ILE A 101 34.92 -8.24 -9.43
N GLU A 102 34.54 -9.44 -9.84
CA GLU A 102 35.48 -10.34 -10.54
C GLU A 102 35.73 -9.80 -11.94
#